data_AF-A0A3P4AVR9-F1
#
_entry.id   AF-A0A3P4AVR9-F1
#
_cell.length_a   1.000
_cell.length_b   1.000
_cell.length_c   1.000
_cell.angle_alpha   90.00
_cell.angle_beta   90.00
_cell.angle_gamma   90.00
#
_symmetry.space_group_name_H-M   'P 1'
#
loop_
_entity.id
_entity.type
_entity.pdbx_description
1 polymer ?
#
loop_
_entity_poly.entity_id
_entity_poly.type
_entity_poly.pdbx_seq_one_letter_code
_entity_poly.pdbx_strand_id
1 'polypeptide(L)'
;MYGAESREEALGALEEVKAAWGSRYPGVVGLWVQDSGAFLRFYGYPKVLWPYLRSTNLMERFIRELRRGTKVRDHKFPKEEAVYKLLYLESERQEGRWAERKLKGFSEVKEVLEKMLQERYAPRTQTLTT
;
A
#
# COMPACT_ATOMS: atom_id res chain seq x y z
N MET A 1 11.83 -4.23 11.41
CA MET A 1 10.37 -4.38 11.17
C MET A 1 10.08 -4.81 9.72
N TYR A 2 10.01 -3.94 8.71
CA TYR A 2 9.55 -4.31 7.35
C TYR A 2 10.53 -5.13 6.48
N GLY A 3 11.75 -5.34 6.95
CA GLY A 3 12.77 -6.17 6.30
C GLY A 3 12.93 -7.55 6.92
N ALA A 4 12.12 -7.89 7.92
CA ALA A 4 12.14 -9.20 8.56
C ALA A 4 11.67 -10.29 7.59
N GLU A 5 12.03 -11.54 7.88
CA GLU A 5 11.74 -12.72 7.05
C GLU A 5 10.40 -13.39 7.39
N SER A 6 9.72 -12.91 8.44
CA SER A 6 8.39 -13.37 8.85
C SER A 6 7.62 -12.26 9.57
N ARG A 7 6.31 -12.47 9.77
CA ARG A 7 5.48 -11.54 10.54
C ARG A 7 5.87 -11.53 12.01
N GLU A 8 6.20 -12.70 12.54
CA GLU A 8 6.62 -12.92 13.92
C GLU A 8 7.93 -12.17 14.22
N GLU A 9 8.91 -12.29 13.33
CA GLU A 9 10.16 -11.54 13.43
C GLU A 9 9.94 -10.04 13.27
N ALA A 10 9.01 -9.62 12.39
CA ALA A 10 8.66 -8.21 12.24
C ALA A 10 8.04 -7.62 13.52
N LEU A 11 7.24 -8.41 14.25
CA LEU A 11 6.67 -8.05 15.55
C LEU A 11 7.75 -7.98 16.64
N GLY A 12 8.69 -8.93 16.68
CA GLY A 12 9.85 -8.86 17.57
C GLY A 12 10.66 -7.57 17.34
N ALA A 13 10.94 -7.25 16.08
CA ALA A 13 11.62 -6.00 15.72
C ALA A 13 10.81 -4.74 16.06
N LEU A 14 9.47 -4.81 16.13
CA LEU A 14 8.64 -3.69 16.59
C LEU A 14 8.76 -3.48 18.10
N GLU A 15 8.88 -4.55 18.89
CA GLU A 15 9.15 -4.43 20.33
C GLU A 15 10.54 -3.83 20.59
N GLU A 16 11.55 -4.18 19.79
CA GLU A 16 12.87 -3.52 19.86
C GLU A 16 12.78 -2.02 19.55
N VAL A 17 12.03 -1.64 18.52
CA VAL A 17 11.78 -0.22 18.18
C VAL A 17 11.08 0.49 19.33
N LYS A 18 10.09 -0.16 19.95
CA LYS A 18 9.38 0.38 21.10
C LYS A 18 10.28 0.58 22.31
N ALA A 19 11.15 -0.38 22.60
CA ALA A 19 12.13 -0.27 23.68
C ALA A 19 13.14 0.87 23.43
N ALA A 20 13.63 1.00 22.20
CA ALA A 20 14.64 2.00 21.85
C ALA A 20 14.08 3.42 21.73
N TRP A 21 12.86 3.58 21.20
CA TRP A 21 12.31 4.89 20.80
C TRP A 21 11.01 5.27 21.49
N GLY A 22 10.38 4.37 22.24
CA GLY A 22 9.07 4.59 22.85
C GLY A 22 9.05 5.75 23.85
N SER A 23 10.14 5.98 24.58
CA SER A 23 10.25 7.12 25.50
C SER A 23 10.40 8.46 24.77
N ARG A 24 11.14 8.48 23.66
CA ARG A 24 11.45 9.70 22.91
C ARG A 24 10.32 10.11 21.96
N TYR A 25 9.65 9.13 21.36
CA TYR A 25 8.60 9.36 20.35
C TYR A 25 7.35 8.52 20.66
N PRO A 26 6.70 8.73 21.82
CA PRO A 26 5.61 7.88 22.29
C PRO A 26 4.42 7.85 21.33
N GLY A 27 4.09 8.97 20.69
CA GLY A 27 2.99 9.03 19.72
C GLY A 27 3.24 8.22 18.45
N VAL A 28 4.44 8.35 17.86
CA VAL A 28 4.79 7.64 16.62
C VAL A 28 4.89 6.13 16.86
N VAL A 29 5.57 5.74 17.94
CA VAL A 29 5.69 4.33 18.33
C VAL A 29 4.33 3.75 18.70
N GLY A 30 3.49 4.51 19.42
CA GLY A 30 2.13 4.12 19.75
C GLY A 30 1.29 3.78 18.51
N LEU A 31 1.35 4.62 17.47
CA LEU A 31 0.68 4.35 16.20
C LEU A 31 1.18 3.07 15.53
N TRP A 32 2.49 2.83 15.50
CA TRP A 32 3.03 1.58 14.94
C TRP A 32 2.61 0.35 15.71
N VAL A 33 2.56 0.40 17.04
CA VAL A 33 2.11 -0.71 17.88
C VAL A 33 0.62 -0.98 17.65
N GLN A 34 -0.20 0.07 17.69
CA GLN A 34 -1.65 -0.03 17.49
C GLN A 34 -2.02 -0.56 16.10
N ASP A 35 -1.40 -0.03 15.06
CA ASP A 35 -1.72 -0.37 13.66
C ASP A 35 -0.79 -1.45 13.07
N SER A 36 0.02 -2.10 13.91
CA SER A 36 0.95 -3.17 13.51
C SER A 36 0.30 -4.26 12.67
N GLY A 37 -0.95 -4.63 12.99
CA GLY A 37 -1.72 -5.61 12.22
C GLY A 37 -2.02 -5.17 10.78
N ALA A 38 -2.21 -3.87 10.54
CA ALA A 38 -2.38 -3.33 9.20
C ALA A 38 -1.03 -3.23 8.46
N PHE A 39 -0.01 -2.69 9.12
CA PHE A 39 1.32 -2.48 8.51
C PHE A 39 2.06 -3.78 8.18
N LEU A 40 1.82 -4.84 8.95
CA LEU A 40 2.45 -6.15 8.75
C LEU A 40 1.57 -7.12 7.96
N ARG A 41 0.40 -6.69 7.47
CA ARG A 41 -0.52 -7.57 6.72
C ARG A 41 0.11 -8.15 5.45
N PHE A 42 1.04 -7.41 4.82
CA PHE A 42 1.69 -7.86 3.59
C PHE A 42 2.48 -9.16 3.76
N TYR A 43 2.92 -9.51 4.99
CA TYR A 43 3.58 -10.79 5.28
C TYR A 43 2.68 -12.01 5.01
N GLY A 44 1.36 -11.83 4.96
CA GLY A 44 0.41 -12.88 4.57
C GLY A 44 0.33 -13.11 3.05
N TYR A 45 1.05 -12.35 2.25
CA TYR A 45 1.10 -12.51 0.79
C TYR A 45 2.42 -13.18 0.36
N PRO A 46 2.48 -13.76 -0.85
CA PRO A 46 3.70 -14.36 -1.37
C PRO A 46 4.91 -13.41 -1.31
N LYS A 47 6.05 -13.94 -0.84
CA LYS A 47 7.27 -13.15 -0.57
C LYS A 47 7.79 -12.36 -1.77
N VAL A 48 7.62 -12.88 -2.99
CA VAL A 48 7.99 -12.20 -4.24
C VAL A 48 7.29 -10.84 -4.41
N LEU A 49 6.13 -10.64 -3.76
CA LEU A 49 5.37 -9.40 -3.82
C LEU A 49 5.74 -8.39 -2.74
N TRP A 50 6.43 -8.81 -1.68
CA TRP A 50 6.76 -7.93 -0.54
C TRP A 50 7.49 -6.65 -0.95
N PRO A 51 8.47 -6.65 -1.88
CA PRO A 51 9.12 -5.41 -2.30
C PRO A 51 8.15 -4.36 -2.87
N TYR A 52 7.06 -4.79 -3.51
CA TYR A 52 6.04 -3.89 -4.04
C TYR A 52 5.05 -3.46 -2.97
N LEU A 53 4.58 -4.41 -2.14
CA LEU A 53 3.57 -4.15 -1.12
C LEU A 53 4.06 -3.24 0.01
N ARG A 54 5.35 -3.34 0.38
CA ARG A 54 5.95 -2.51 1.43
C ARG A 54 6.49 -1.17 0.91
N SER A 55 6.50 -0.95 -0.41
CA SER A 55 7.06 0.26 -1.01
C SER A 55 5.99 1.32 -1.23
N THR A 56 6.30 2.56 -0.83
CA THR A 56 5.49 3.75 -1.11
C THR A 56 5.89 4.45 -2.41
N ASN A 57 6.93 3.97 -3.11
CA ASN A 57 7.55 4.65 -4.25
C ASN A 57 6.54 4.99 -5.36
N LEU A 58 5.58 4.10 -5.61
CA LEU A 58 4.55 4.30 -6.64
C LEU A 58 3.65 5.48 -6.30
N MET A 59 3.12 5.49 -5.06
CA MET A 59 2.27 6.56 -4.55
C MET A 59 3.02 7.89 -4.46
N GLU A 60 4.25 7.87 -3.94
CA GLU A 60 5.09 9.07 -3.84
C GLU A 60 5.41 9.67 -5.21
N ARG A 61 5.72 8.82 -6.20
CA ARG A 61 5.94 9.28 -7.57
C ARG A 61 4.68 9.90 -8.16
N PHE A 62 3.52 9.30 -7.94
CA PHE A 62 2.25 9.86 -8.39
C PHE A 62 1.96 11.24 -7.75
N ILE A 63 2.05 11.33 -6.42
CA ILE A 63 1.86 12.58 -5.67
C ILE A 63 2.86 13.65 -6.13
N ARG A 64 4.12 13.27 -6.42
CA ARG A 64 5.14 14.18 -6.94
C ARG A 64 4.74 14.76 -8.31
N GLU A 65 4.23 13.94 -9.22
CA GLU A 65 3.76 14.43 -10.53
C GLU A 65 2.56 15.37 -10.39
N LEU A 66 1.62 15.07 -9.50
CA LEU A 66 0.48 15.97 -9.21
C LEU A 66 0.95 17.31 -8.65
N ARG A 67 1.86 17.30 -7.67
CA ARG A 67 2.47 18.52 -7.10
C ARG A 67 3.23 19.32 -8.15
N ARG A 68 3.94 18.64 -9.06
CA ARG A 68 4.62 19.30 -10.19
C ARG A 68 3.61 19.94 -11.14
N GLY A 69 2.57 19.20 -11.52
CA GLY A 69 1.54 19.65 -12.45
C GLY A 69 0.74 20.85 -11.95
N THR A 70 0.48 20.89 -10.63
CA THR A 70 -0.17 22.02 -9.96
C THR A 70 0.76 23.23 -9.89
N LYS A 71 2.01 23.05 -9.45
CA LYS A 71 3.01 24.14 -9.37
C LYS A 71 3.29 24.80 -10.73
N VAL A 72 3.36 24.03 -11.83
CA VAL A 72 3.57 24.58 -13.18
C VAL A 72 2.38 25.43 -13.66
N ARG A 73 1.19 25.18 -13.11
CA ARG A 73 -0.07 25.86 -13.44
C ARG A 73 -0.53 26.79 -12.31
N ASP A 74 0.40 27.20 -11.46
CA ASP A 74 0.10 28.09 -10.36
C ASP A 74 -0.52 29.40 -10.91
N HIS A 75 -1.56 29.89 -10.23
CA HIS A 75 -2.42 31.00 -10.67
C HIS A 75 -3.16 30.83 -12.03
N LYS A 76 -3.16 29.63 -12.63
CA LYS A 76 -3.87 29.36 -13.91
C LYS A 76 -5.16 28.58 -13.74
N PHE A 77 -5.45 28.09 -12.54
CA PHE A 77 -6.72 27.40 -12.26
C PHE A 77 -7.83 28.45 -12.09
N PRO A 78 -8.86 28.45 -12.95
CA PRO A 78 -9.94 29.43 -12.87
C PRO A 78 -10.87 29.20 -11.67
N LYS A 79 -10.96 27.95 -11.19
CA LYS A 79 -11.72 27.51 -10.01
C LYS A 79 -11.03 26.31 -9.37
N GLU A 80 -11.35 25.99 -8.12
CA GLU A 80 -10.78 24.85 -7.39
C GLU A 80 -11.03 23.51 -8.11
N GLU A 81 -12.21 23.34 -8.70
CA GLU A 81 -12.61 22.10 -9.38
C GLU A 81 -11.78 21.84 -10.63
N ALA A 82 -11.14 22.86 -11.21
CA ALA A 82 -10.26 22.69 -12.36
C ALA A 82 -9.01 21.83 -12.02
N VAL A 83 -8.66 21.69 -10.74
CA VAL A 83 -7.60 20.79 -10.28
C VAL A 83 -7.98 19.32 -10.50
N TYR A 84 -9.26 18.96 -10.41
CA TYR A 84 -9.71 17.59 -10.67
C TYR A 84 -9.42 17.14 -12.10
N LYS A 85 -9.47 18.07 -13.08
CA LYS A 85 -9.09 17.76 -14.46
C LYS A 85 -7.61 17.41 -14.57
N LEU A 86 -6.73 18.09 -13.83
CA LEU A 86 -5.31 17.74 -13.77
C LEU A 86 -5.11 16.36 -13.13
N LEU A 87 -5.78 16.11 -12.01
CA LEU A 87 -5.74 14.81 -11.32
C LEU A 87 -6.15 13.68 -12.26
N TYR A 88 -7.27 13.86 -12.98
CA TYR A 88 -7.77 12.88 -13.95
C TYR A 88 -6.74 12.62 -15.05
N LEU A 89 -6.22 13.66 -15.71
CA LEU A 89 -5.26 13.51 -16.80
C LEU A 89 -3.95 12.85 -16.36
N GLU A 90 -3.43 13.18 -15.18
CA GLU A 90 -2.25 12.48 -14.65
C GLU A 90 -2.57 11.04 -14.26
N SER A 91 -3.79 10.74 -13.80
CA SER A 91 -4.22 9.37 -13.50
C SER A 91 -4.26 8.50 -14.77
N GLU A 92 -4.92 8.98 -15.82
CA GLU A 92 -4.97 8.30 -17.13
C GLU A 92 -3.55 8.05 -17.68
N ARG A 93 -2.66 9.03 -17.56
CA ARG A 93 -1.26 8.91 -18.00
C ARG A 93 -0.47 7.89 -17.18
N GLN A 94 -0.79 7.69 -15.91
CA GLN A 94 -0.14 6.66 -15.08
C GLN A 94 -0.71 5.29 -15.38
N GLU A 95 -2.03 5.18 -15.52
CA GLU A 95 -2.72 3.94 -15.88
C GLU A 95 -2.16 3.37 -17.18
N GLY A 96 -2.01 4.18 -18.23
CA GLY A 96 -1.39 3.74 -19.48
C GLY A 96 0.04 3.20 -19.30
N ARG A 97 0.84 3.83 -18.44
CA ARG A 97 2.20 3.35 -18.12
C ARG A 97 2.22 2.08 -17.28
N TRP A 98 1.20 1.86 -16.45
CA TRP A 98 1.09 0.69 -15.60
C TRP A 98 0.51 -0.51 -16.35
N ALA A 99 -0.42 -0.28 -17.27
CA ALA A 99 -0.99 -1.31 -18.14
C ALA A 99 0.08 -2.05 -18.97
N GLU A 100 1.15 -1.35 -19.37
CA GLU A 100 2.28 -1.91 -20.11
C GLU A 100 3.24 -2.73 -19.23
N ARG A 101 3.12 -2.68 -17.91
CA ARG A 101 4.11 -3.24 -16.96
C ARG A 101 3.52 -4.38 -16.15
N LYS A 102 4.23 -5.51 -16.13
CA LYS A 102 3.98 -6.60 -15.17
C LYS A 102 5.01 -6.54 -14.06
N LEU A 103 4.57 -6.72 -12.81
CA LEU A 103 5.47 -6.85 -11.67
C LEU A 103 6.31 -8.13 -11.84
N LYS A 104 7.62 -8.04 -11.63
CA LYS A 104 8.51 -9.20 -11.71
C LYS A 104 8.08 -10.23 -10.66
N GLY A 105 7.97 -11.50 -11.08
CA GLY A 105 7.52 -12.61 -10.26
C GLY A 105 6.00 -12.71 -10.05
N PHE A 106 5.20 -11.80 -10.63
CA PHE A 106 3.75 -11.85 -10.50
C PHE A 106 3.12 -13.07 -11.17
N SER A 107 3.65 -13.49 -12.32
CA SER A 107 3.17 -14.67 -13.04
C SER A 107 3.27 -15.95 -12.20
N GLU A 108 4.31 -16.06 -11.38
CA GLU A 108 4.58 -17.24 -10.54
C GLU A 108 3.57 -17.38 -9.38
N VAL A 109 2.96 -16.27 -8.96
CA VAL A 109 2.06 -16.25 -7.79
C VAL A 109 0.60 -16.00 -8.16
N LYS A 110 0.29 -15.88 -9.45
CA LYS A 110 -1.05 -15.58 -9.95
C LYS A 110 -2.09 -16.56 -9.41
N GLU A 111 -1.84 -17.86 -9.54
CA GLU A 111 -2.75 -18.92 -9.06
C GLU A 111 -2.97 -18.88 -7.54
N VAL A 112 -1.88 -18.62 -6.79
CA VAL A 112 -1.95 -18.47 -5.32
C VAL A 112 -2.85 -17.28 -4.95
N LEU A 113 -2.67 -16.14 -5.62
CA LEU A 113 -3.50 -14.95 -5.39
C LEU A 113 -4.96 -15.19 -5.76
N GLU A 114 -5.22 -15.89 -6.86
CA GLU A 114 -6.58 -16.26 -7.26
C GLU A 114 -7.25 -17.13 -6.20
N LYS A 115 -6.54 -18.14 -5.67
CA LYS A 115 -7.05 -18.96 -4.56
C LYS A 115 -7.33 -18.13 -3.29
N MET A 116 -6.38 -17.27 -2.89
CA MET A 116 -6.58 -16.36 -1.75
C MET A 116 -7.79 -15.44 -1.95
N LEU A 117 -8.04 -14.98 -3.18
CA LEU A 117 -9.18 -14.14 -3.52
C LEU A 117 -10.49 -14.93 -3.35
N GLN A 118 -10.54 -16.15 -3.88
CA GLN A 118 -11.72 -17.02 -3.75
C GLN A 118 -12.03 -17.33 -2.30
N GLU A 119 -11.02 -17.69 -1.49
CA GLU A 119 -11.21 -17.96 -0.06
C GLU A 119 -11.74 -16.73 0.70
N ARG A 120 -11.26 -15.54 0.35
CA ARG A 120 -11.63 -14.29 1.03
C ARG A 120 -13.03 -13.81 0.67
N TYR A 121 -13.46 -14.02 -0.58
CA TYR A 121 -14.72 -13.53 -1.13
C TYR A 121 -15.71 -14.64 -1.48
N ALA A 122 -15.47 -15.88 -1.05
CA ALA A 122 -16.41 -16.98 -1.21
C ALA A 122 -17.80 -16.55 -0.66
N PRO A 123 -18.89 -16.81 -1.40
CA PRO A 123 -20.22 -16.48 -0.93
C PRO A 123 -20.45 -17.21 0.39
N ARG A 124 -20.62 -16.45 1.47
CA ARG A 124 -21.00 -17.01 2.77
C ARG A 124 -22.38 -17.64 2.60
N THR A 125 -22.45 -18.95 2.46
CA THR A 125 -23.72 -19.68 2.48
C THR A 125 -24.34 -19.39 3.85
N GLN A 126 -25.36 -18.54 3.90
CA GLN A 126 -26.18 -18.38 5.09
C GLN A 126 -26.90 -19.70 5.29
N THR A 127 -26.38 -20.57 6.15
CA THR A 127 -27.18 -21.68 6.68
C THR A 127 -28.21 -21.06 7.61
N LEU A 128 -29.36 -20.71 7.05
CA LEU A 128 -30.57 -20.47 7.82
C LEU A 128 -30.92 -21.78 8.53
N THR A 129 -30.54 -21.89 9.79
CA THR A 129 -31.04 -22.92 10.70
C THR A 129 -32.49 -22.54 11.00
N THR A 130 -33.43 -23.31 10.44
CA THR A 130 -34.86 -23.30 10.81
C THR A 130 -35.05 -24.06 12.11
#